data_AF-A0A9E5JBF8-F1
#
_entry.id   AF-A0A9E5JBF8-F1
#
_cell.length_a   1.000
_cell.length_b   1.000
_cell.length_c   1.000
_cell.angle_alpha   90.00
_cell.angle_beta   90.00
_cell.angle_gamma   90.00
#
_symmetry.space_group_name_H-M   'P 1'
#
loop_
_entity.id
_entity.type
_entity.pdbx_description
1 polymer ?
#
loop_
_entity_poly.entity_id
_entity_poly.type
_entity_poly.pdbx_seq_one_letter_code
_entity_poly.pdbx_strand_id
1 'polypeptide(L)' 'MSHLEQAPKASPSLLRAFVMVAWSFFGIRKSSEHRQDLLTVKPLQIVIVGIVCGLLFVSFLAFVVNFVTS' A
#
# COMPACT_ATOMS: atom_id res chain seq x y z
N MET A 1 -19.05 -33.28 14.18
CA MET A 1 -18.41 -32.51 13.10
C MET A 1 -18.43 -31.04 13.51
N SER A 2 -17.39 -30.63 14.22
CA SER A 2 -17.27 -29.35 14.94
C SER A 2 -16.46 -28.34 14.14
N HIS A 3 -17.02 -27.76 13.08
CA HIS A 3 -16.36 -26.69 12.30
C HIS A 3 -17.36 -25.67 11.70
N LEU A 4 -18.25 -25.11 12.51
CA LEU A 4 -18.99 -23.87 12.15
C LEU A 4 -18.61 -22.71 13.08
N GLU A 5 -17.31 -22.58 13.37
CA GLU A 5 -16.76 -21.43 14.07
C GLU A 5 -15.84 -20.70 13.08
N GLN A 6 -16.47 -19.89 12.24
CA GLN A 6 -15.79 -18.77 11.58
C GLN A 6 -16.57 -17.50 11.91
N ALA A 7 -16.36 -17.01 13.13
CA ALA A 7 -15.79 -15.69 13.48
C ALA A 7 -16.27 -14.43 12.69
N PRO A 8 -16.18 -13.24 13.31
CA PRO A 8 -17.31 -12.44 13.76
C PRO A 8 -17.73 -11.39 12.72
N LYS A 9 -19.00 -10.99 12.78
CA LYS A 9 -19.56 -9.81 12.11
C LYS A 9 -18.92 -8.53 12.67
N ALA A 10 -17.69 -8.22 12.30
CA ALA A 10 -17.05 -6.96 12.65
C ALA A 10 -17.48 -5.89 11.65
N SER A 11 -18.19 -4.88 12.15
CA SER A 11 -18.49 -3.61 11.47
C SER A 11 -17.28 -3.09 10.69
N PRO A 12 -17.47 -2.44 9.52
CA PRO A 12 -16.37 -1.84 8.78
C PRO A 12 -15.66 -0.83 9.70
N SER A 13 -14.53 -1.25 10.27
CA SER A 13 -13.77 -0.41 11.18
C SER A 13 -13.03 0.63 10.35
N LEU A 14 -13.01 1.87 10.84
CA LEU A 14 -12.19 2.93 10.28
C LEU A 14 -10.70 2.50 10.22
N LEU A 15 -10.29 1.63 11.15
CA LEU A 15 -9.00 0.93 11.13
C LEU A 15 -8.79 0.07 9.88
N ARG A 16 -9.81 -0.68 9.44
CA ARG A 16 -9.71 -1.48 8.20
C ARG A 16 -9.65 -0.60 6.96
N ALA A 17 -10.32 0.55 6.97
CA ALA A 17 -10.18 1.56 5.93
C ALA A 17 -8.76 2.15 5.90
N PHE A 18 -8.18 2.47 7.07
CA PHE A 18 -6.79 2.91 7.18
C PHE A 18 -5.79 1.85 6.68
N VAL A 19 -6.01 0.57 7.03
CA VAL A 19 -5.21 -0.55 6.54
C VAL A 19 -5.34 -0.72 5.02
N MET A 20 -6.54 -0.57 4.45
CA MET A 20 -6.73 -0.57 2.99
C MET A 20 -6.03 0.60 2.30
N VAL A 21 -6.07 1.78 2.91
CA VAL A 21 -5.37 2.97 2.42
C VAL A 21 -3.86 2.73 2.49
N ALA A 22 -3.34 2.17 3.58
CA ALA A 22 -1.92 1.82 3.73
C ALA A 22 -1.43 0.81 2.67
N TRP A 23 -2.23 -0.21 2.34
CA TRP A 23 -1.94 -1.13 1.25
C TRP A 23 -1.96 -0.47 -0.14
N SER A 24 -2.75 0.60 -0.28
CA SER A 24 -2.83 1.40 -1.52
C SER A 24 -1.62 2.32 -1.69
N PHE A 25 -1.06 2.85 -0.60
CA PHE A 25 0.18 3.64 -0.62
C PHE A 25 1.42 2.81 -0.92
N PHE A 26 1.43 1.54 -0.51
CA PHE A 26 2.55 0.62 -0.75
C PHE A 26 2.61 0.13 -2.21
N GLY A 27 1.56 0.31 -3.00
CA GLY A 27 1.58 0.03 -4.44
C GLY A 27 1.65 -1.45 -4.84
N ILE A 28 1.45 -2.40 -3.92
CA ILE A 28 1.53 -3.85 -4.17
C ILE A 28 0.18 -4.41 -4.67
N ARG A 29 -0.40 -3.75 -5.69
CA ARG A 29 -1.53 -4.34 -6.43
C ARG A 29 -1.46 -4.06 -7.91
N LYS A 30 -0.34 -4.41 -8.55
CA LYS A 30 -0.27 -4.47 -10.02
C LYS A 30 0.72 -5.55 -10.49
N SER A 31 0.28 -6.80 -10.48
CA SER A 31 1.02 -7.94 -11.05
C SER A 31 0.56 -8.32 -12.47
N SER A 32 -0.39 -7.61 -13.09
CA SER A 32 -1.19 -8.26 -14.14
C SER A 32 -1.10 -7.69 -15.56
N GLU A 33 -0.25 -6.72 -15.89
CA GLU A 33 -0.15 -6.26 -17.31
C GLU A 33 1.28 -5.92 -17.76
N HIS A 34 2.30 -6.53 -17.16
CA HIS A 34 3.67 -6.12 -17.50
C HIS A 34 4.28 -6.88 -18.68
N ARG A 35 3.68 -7.97 -19.19
CA ARG A 35 4.39 -8.91 -20.09
C ARG A 35 4.66 -8.39 -21.51
N GLN A 36 3.99 -7.32 -21.96
CA GLN A 36 4.24 -6.70 -23.27
C GLN A 36 5.05 -5.39 -23.18
N ASP A 37 4.97 -4.67 -22.06
CA ASP A 37 5.71 -3.41 -21.84
C ASP A 37 7.14 -3.59 -21.27
N LEU A 38 7.53 -4.80 -20.85
CA LEU A 38 8.91 -5.09 -20.36
C LEU A 38 10.01 -4.74 -21.36
N LEU A 39 9.67 -4.69 -22.65
CA LEU A 39 10.61 -4.46 -23.74
C LEU A 39 10.81 -2.97 -24.05
N THR A 40 9.90 -2.10 -23.59
CA THR A 40 9.92 -0.66 -23.93
C THR A 40 10.22 0.22 -22.72
N VAL A 41 9.73 -0.11 -21.52
CA VAL A 41 10.06 0.61 -20.28
C VAL A 41 11.09 -0.18 -19.47
N LYS A 42 12.28 0.40 -19.30
CA LYS A 42 13.38 -0.21 -18.53
C LYS A 42 12.87 -0.53 -17.11
N PRO A 43 12.95 -1.79 -16.65
CA PRO A 43 12.58 -2.19 -15.28
C PRO A 43 13.22 -1.31 -14.19
N LEU A 44 14.39 -0.74 -14.50
CA LEU A 44 15.10 0.23 -13.67
C LEU A 44 14.25 1.47 -13.31
N GLN A 45 13.44 1.99 -14.24
CA GLN A 45 12.61 3.17 -14.00
C GLN A 45 11.52 2.88 -12.96
N ILE A 46 10.95 1.67 -12.98
CA ILE A 46 9.92 1.25 -12.01
C ILE A 46 10.52 1.14 -10.62
N VAL A 47 11.74 0.60 -10.51
CA VAL A 47 12.50 0.54 -9.26
C VAL A 47 12.79 1.94 -8.72
N ILE A 48 13.25 2.86 -9.57
CA ILE A 48 13.54 4.25 -9.18
C ILE A 48 12.27 4.97 -8.71
N VAL A 49 11.17 4.86 -9.47
CA VAL A 49 9.88 5.48 -9.11
C VAL A 49 9.35 4.91 -7.79
N GLY A 50 9.46 3.59 -7.58
CA GLY A 50 9.09 2.95 -6.32
C GLY A 50 9.88 3.47 -5.13
N ILE A 51 11.20 3.62 -5.27
CA ILE A 51 12.07 4.17 -4.22
C ILE A 51 11.71 5.64 -3.92
N VAL A 52 11.53 6.47 -4.96
CA VAL A 52 11.18 7.89 -4.79
C VAL A 52 9.81 8.05 -4.11
N CYS A 53 8.79 7.31 -4.56
CA CYS A 53 7.47 7.31 -3.93
C CYS A 53 7.53 6.83 -2.47
N GLY A 54 8.33 5.81 -2.17
CA GLY A 54 8.54 5.31 -0.81
C GLY A 54 9.18 6.35 0.10
N LEU A 55 10.24 7.03 -0.37
CA LEU A 55 10.89 8.11 0.39
C LEU A 55 9.94 9.27 0.65
N LEU A 56 9.21 9.72 -0.37
CA LEU A 56 8.21 10.79 -0.24
C LEU A 56 7.11 10.43 0.77
N PHE A 57 6.64 9.18 0.76
CA PHE A 57 5.62 8.71 1.70
C PHE A 57 6.11 8.75 3.15
N VAL A 58 7.35 8.30 3.40
CA VAL A 58 7.96 8.35 4.74
C VAL A 58 8.15 9.79 5.20
N SER A 59 8.67 10.67 4.34
CA SER A 59 8.83 12.09 4.65
C SER A 59 7.48 12.76 4.96
N PHE A 60 6.45 12.45 4.18
CA PHE A 60 5.10 12.94 4.42
C PHE A 60 4.55 12.50 5.78
N LEU A 61 4.74 11.24 6.16
CA LEU A 61 4.28 10.74 7.46
C LEU A 61 5.04 11.42 8.62
N ALA A 62 6.36 11.58 8.49
CA ALA A 62 7.17 12.28 9.48
C ALA A 62 6.72 13.74 9.66
N PHE A 63 6.38 14.42 8.56
CA PHE A 63 5.82 15.77 8.60
C PHE A 63 4.48 15.83 9.34
N VAL A 64 3.55 14.93 9.02
CA VAL A 64 2.24 14.87 9.69
C VAL A 64 2.39 14.63 11.20
N VAL A 65 3.29 13.72 11.61
CA VAL A 65 3.54 13.45 13.03
C VAL A 65 4.10 14.67 13.75
N ASN A 66 5.06 15.37 13.12
CA ASN A 66 5.61 16.59 13.67
C ASN A 66 4.54 17.69 13.79
N PHE A 67 3.68 17.83 12.78
CA PHE A 67 2.57 18.79 12.77
C PHE A 67 1.54 18.52 13.86
N VAL A 68 1.24 17.26 14.18
CA VAL A 68 0.27 16.91 15.24
C VAL A 68 0.88 17.05 16.64
N THR A 69 2.20 16.89 16.77
CA THR A 69 2.90 16.96 18.07
C THR A 69 3.30 18.39 18.45
N SER A 70 3.35 19.30 17.47
CA SER A 70 3.69 20.71 17.68
C SER A 70 2.46 21.58 17.95
#